data_AF-A0A7J2HM51-F1
#
_entry.id   AF-A0A7J2HM51-F1
#
_cell.length_a   1.000
_cell.length_b   1.000
_cell.length_c   1.000
_cell.angle_alpha   90.00
_cell.angle_beta   90.00
_cell.angle_gamma   90.00
#
_symmetry.space_group_name_H-M   'P 1'
#
loop_
_entity.id
_entity.type
_entity.pdbx_description
1 polymer ?
#
loop_
_entity_poly.entity_id
_entity_poly.type
_entity_poly.pdbx_seq_one_letter_code
_entity_poly.pdbx_strand_id
1 'polypeptide(L)'
;MKGKEMLADLPKLFLIFLTSFVTIKTVFIIFFNTPYDPPFILHLSPLHILDSVTNLQLLLVSLFLTTINLYLHIKEDDRSRVYSIAITFLMVLGVSISVAYSKVGMEMAVEYIIFLLLLVLLVSDVKPFIAKQRMIPHPTLSRDFSKSGRRKDVSGHNLKSSYYRVSSDLVLIDDMDKEHIEILNDIGIRSVDDLANLDASKLVKDFRNYIQELENAVSNLTEDKIEGWIETAKSLINERDRFRNA
;
A
#
# COMPACT_ATOMS: atom_id res chain seq x y z
N MET A 1 0.22 10.04 23.41
CA MET A 1 0.29 8.67 22.83
C MET A 1 -1.09 8.07 22.56
N LYS A 2 -2.01 7.95 23.54
CA LYS A 2 -3.33 7.29 23.35
C LYS A 2 -4.20 7.70 22.15
N GLY A 3 -4.19 8.98 21.74
CA GLY A 3 -5.10 9.47 20.69
C GLY A 3 -4.75 8.99 19.28
N LYS A 4 -3.46 8.83 18.96
CA LYS A 4 -3.02 8.35 17.62
C LYS A 4 -3.32 6.86 17.44
N GLU A 5 -3.17 6.08 18.50
CA GLU A 5 -3.48 4.64 18.52
C GLU A 5 -4.98 4.39 18.34
N MET A 6 -5.85 5.11 19.06
CA MET A 6 -7.31 5.00 18.87
C MET A 6 -7.77 5.37 17.46
N LEU A 7 -7.16 6.38 16.83
CA LEU A 7 -7.50 6.77 15.45
C LEU A 7 -7.04 5.73 14.43
N ALA A 8 -5.97 4.98 14.72
CA ALA A 8 -5.50 3.91 13.85
C ALA A 8 -6.44 2.69 13.88
N ASP A 9 -7.06 2.40 15.02
CA ASP A 9 -7.99 1.28 15.19
C ASP A 9 -9.44 1.59 14.78
N LEU A 10 -9.77 2.87 14.58
CA LEU A 10 -11.11 3.35 14.22
C LEU A 10 -11.76 2.56 13.07
N PRO A 11 -11.08 2.25 11.94
CA PRO A 11 -11.71 1.55 10.82
C PRO A 11 -12.18 0.13 11.19
N LYS A 12 -11.36 -0.61 11.94
CA LYS A 12 -11.70 -1.95 12.43
C LYS A 12 -12.84 -1.91 13.44
N LEU A 13 -12.78 -0.99 14.39
CA LEU A 13 -13.84 -0.80 15.39
C LEU A 13 -15.17 -0.44 14.72
N PHE A 14 -15.13 0.43 13.71
CA PHE A 14 -16.30 0.77 12.91
C PHE A 14 -16.89 -0.46 12.20
N LEU A 15 -16.07 -1.31 11.58
CA LEU A 15 -16.56 -2.52 10.92
C LEU A 15 -17.18 -3.53 11.89
N ILE A 16 -16.57 -3.70 13.07
CA ILE A 16 -17.13 -4.54 14.13
C ILE A 16 -18.49 -4.00 14.55
N PHE A 17 -18.59 -2.69 14.79
CA PHE A 17 -19.84 -2.03 15.11
C PHE A 17 -20.89 -2.23 14.01
N LEU A 18 -20.55 -1.93 12.76
CA LEU A 18 -21.45 -1.99 11.60
C LEU A 18 -21.99 -3.41 11.40
N THR A 19 -21.10 -4.41 11.44
CA THR A 19 -21.47 -5.82 11.28
C THR A 19 -22.36 -6.29 12.43
N SER A 20 -22.01 -5.93 13.67
CA SER A 20 -22.81 -6.28 14.85
C SER A 20 -24.20 -5.62 14.79
N PHE A 21 -24.26 -4.35 14.42
CA PHE A 21 -25.51 -3.60 14.28
C PHE A 21 -26.42 -4.23 13.22
N VAL A 22 -25.91 -4.50 12.02
CA VAL A 22 -26.68 -5.12 10.93
C VAL A 22 -27.12 -6.54 11.30
N THR A 23 -26.26 -7.31 11.97
CA THR A 23 -26.59 -8.67 12.45
C THR A 23 -27.75 -8.64 13.46
N ILE A 24 -27.63 -7.81 14.49
CA ILE A 24 -28.67 -7.66 15.52
C ILE A 24 -29.98 -7.18 14.85
N LYS A 25 -29.91 -6.15 14.01
CA LYS A 25 -31.09 -5.66 13.29
C LYS A 25 -31.72 -6.74 12.41
N THR A 26 -30.92 -7.56 11.74
CA THR A 26 -31.43 -8.66 10.92
C THR A 26 -32.23 -9.67 11.75
N VAL A 27 -31.71 -10.04 12.94
CA VAL A 27 -32.43 -10.92 13.87
C VAL A 27 -33.76 -10.29 14.30
N PHE A 28 -33.75 -9.01 14.69
CA PHE A 28 -34.97 -8.32 15.12
C PHE A 28 -36.02 -8.22 13.99
N ILE A 29 -35.60 -7.90 12.77
CA ILE A 29 -36.51 -7.78 11.62
C ILE A 29 -37.12 -9.14 11.26
N ILE A 30 -36.31 -10.20 11.18
CA ILE A 30 -36.77 -11.53 10.75
C ILE A 30 -37.67 -12.19 11.81
N PHE A 31 -37.29 -12.12 13.09
CA PHE A 31 -37.99 -12.87 14.14
C PHE A 31 -39.08 -12.06 14.85
N PHE A 32 -38.99 -10.73 14.84
CA PHE A 32 -39.90 -9.86 15.58
C PHE A 32 -40.64 -8.86 14.70
N ASN A 33 -40.47 -8.92 13.37
CA ASN A 33 -41.13 -8.01 12.40
C ASN A 33 -40.96 -6.52 12.74
N THR A 34 -39.79 -6.15 13.27
CA THR A 34 -39.48 -4.73 13.54
C THR A 34 -39.30 -3.95 12.23
N PRO A 35 -39.50 -2.62 12.23
CA PRO A 35 -39.27 -1.79 11.04
C PRO A 35 -37.80 -1.77 10.62
N TYR A 36 -37.56 -1.49 9.33
CA TYR A 36 -36.24 -1.31 8.71
C TYR A 36 -35.64 0.07 9.03
N ASP A 37 -35.64 0.45 10.30
CA ASP A 37 -35.15 1.73 10.79
C ASP A 37 -33.88 1.50 11.64
N PRO A 38 -32.76 2.19 11.40
CA PRO A 38 -32.54 3.21 10.35
C PRO A 38 -32.42 2.63 8.94
N PRO A 39 -32.86 3.38 7.91
CA PRO A 39 -32.96 2.89 6.53
C PRO A 39 -31.60 2.60 5.88
N PHE A 40 -30.51 3.17 6.40
CA PHE A 40 -29.16 2.97 5.83
C PHE A 40 -28.77 1.50 5.70
N ILE A 41 -29.32 0.61 6.54
CA ILE A 41 -29.05 -0.83 6.50
C ILE A 41 -29.51 -1.49 5.20
N LEU A 42 -30.37 -0.82 4.42
CA LEU A 42 -30.82 -1.27 3.10
C LEU A 42 -29.98 -0.67 1.97
N HIS A 43 -29.22 0.39 2.26
CA HIS A 43 -28.49 1.19 1.27
C HIS A 43 -26.99 0.86 1.22
N LEU A 44 -26.51 -0.13 1.98
CA LEU A 44 -25.10 -0.60 1.92
C LEU A 44 -24.76 -1.33 0.60
N SER A 45 -25.69 -1.42 -0.34
CA SER A 45 -25.48 -2.01 -1.67
C SER A 45 -26.22 -1.16 -2.70
N PRO A 46 -25.67 -0.93 -3.92
CA PRO A 46 -26.36 -0.19 -4.97
C PRO A 46 -27.63 -0.90 -5.49
N LEU A 47 -27.89 -2.14 -5.07
CA LEU A 47 -29.06 -2.91 -5.49
C LEU A 47 -30.40 -2.26 -5.06
N HIS A 48 -30.40 -1.32 -4.10
CA HIS A 48 -31.61 -0.62 -3.67
C HIS A 48 -32.23 0.28 -4.77
N ILE A 49 -31.52 0.53 -5.87
CA ILE A 49 -32.08 1.22 -7.04
C ILE A 49 -33.02 0.31 -7.85
N LEU A 50 -32.87 -1.01 -7.73
CA LEU A 50 -33.63 -1.95 -8.52
C LEU A 50 -34.98 -2.24 -7.87
N ASP A 51 -36.06 -1.82 -8.53
CA ASP A 51 -37.44 -2.04 -8.05
C ASP A 51 -37.80 -3.52 -7.82
N SER A 52 -37.07 -4.44 -8.45
CA SER A 52 -37.26 -5.89 -8.32
C SER A 52 -36.66 -6.47 -7.04
N VAL A 53 -35.84 -5.72 -6.31
CA VAL A 53 -35.14 -6.20 -5.11
C VAL A 53 -35.92 -5.83 -3.85
N THR A 54 -36.24 -6.83 -3.05
CA THR A 54 -37.02 -6.65 -1.81
C THR A 54 -36.15 -6.12 -0.67
N ASN A 55 -36.75 -5.44 0.32
CA ASN A 55 -36.05 -4.99 1.53
C ASN A 55 -35.35 -6.13 2.28
N LEU A 56 -35.95 -7.33 2.31
CA LEU A 56 -35.32 -8.50 2.92
C LEU A 56 -34.04 -8.92 2.18
N GLN A 57 -34.07 -8.91 0.83
CA GLN A 57 -32.88 -9.19 0.02
C GLN A 57 -31.80 -8.13 0.25
N LEU A 58 -32.16 -6.84 0.29
CA LEU A 58 -31.22 -5.75 0.59
C LEU A 58 -30.58 -5.89 1.98
N LEU A 59 -31.38 -6.27 2.98
CA LEU A 59 -30.89 -6.53 4.33
C LEU A 59 -29.90 -7.70 4.37
N LEU A 60 -30.22 -8.81 3.69
CA LEU A 60 -29.33 -9.98 3.61
C LEU A 60 -28.04 -9.67 2.84
N VAL A 61 -28.12 -8.90 1.75
CA VAL A 61 -26.95 -8.43 1.02
C VAL A 61 -26.08 -7.53 1.91
N SER A 62 -26.71 -6.63 2.66
CA SER A 62 -25.99 -5.73 3.58
C SER A 62 -25.30 -6.50 4.70
N LEU A 63 -25.96 -7.52 5.28
CA LEU A 63 -25.35 -8.44 6.23
C LEU A 63 -24.16 -9.19 5.62
N PHE A 64 -24.32 -9.69 4.39
CA PHE A 64 -23.27 -10.41 3.68
C PHE A 64 -22.05 -9.53 3.40
N LEU A 65 -22.26 -8.33 2.86
CA LEU A 65 -21.19 -7.37 2.56
C LEU A 65 -20.43 -6.98 3.82
N THR A 66 -21.13 -6.60 4.89
CA THR A 66 -20.49 -6.19 6.15
C THR A 66 -19.71 -7.33 6.81
N THR A 67 -20.28 -8.54 6.83
CA THR A 67 -19.62 -9.74 7.40
C THR A 67 -18.37 -10.12 6.62
N ILE A 68 -18.43 -10.15 5.28
CA ILE A 68 -17.25 -10.47 4.48
C ILE A 68 -16.21 -9.37 4.62
N ASN A 69 -16.61 -8.09 4.63
CA ASN A 69 -15.65 -7.01 4.76
C ASN A 69 -14.90 -7.06 6.10
N LEU A 70 -15.61 -7.37 7.20
CA LEU A 70 -15.00 -7.59 8.51
C LEU A 70 -14.05 -8.79 8.48
N TYR A 71 -14.47 -9.91 7.88
CA TYR A 71 -13.61 -11.09 7.75
C TYR A 71 -12.31 -10.80 7.00
N LEU A 72 -12.38 -10.06 5.88
CA LEU A 72 -11.20 -9.67 5.11
C LEU A 72 -10.27 -8.75 5.90
N HIS A 73 -10.84 -7.85 6.71
CA HIS A 73 -10.08 -6.97 7.59
C HIS A 73 -9.38 -7.72 8.73
N ILE A 74 -9.99 -8.77 9.28
CA ILE A 74 -9.37 -9.61 10.32
C ILE A 74 -8.22 -10.45 9.75
N LYS A 75 -8.34 -10.90 8.50
CA LYS A 75 -7.33 -11.74 7.86
C LYS A 75 -6.02 -11.00 7.55
N GLU A 76 -6.05 -9.68 7.44
CA GLU A 76 -4.90 -8.77 7.28
C GLU A 76 -3.91 -9.02 6.11
N ASP A 77 -4.12 -10.04 5.27
CA ASP A 77 -3.30 -10.32 4.08
C ASP A 77 -3.45 -9.27 2.95
N ASP A 78 -2.39 -9.08 2.14
CA ASP A 78 -2.39 -8.17 0.98
C ASP A 78 -3.55 -8.40 0.01
N ARG A 79 -3.89 -9.67 -0.29
CA ARG A 79 -5.02 -10.01 -1.17
C ARG A 79 -6.35 -9.67 -0.51
N SER A 80 -6.49 -9.93 0.79
CA SER A 80 -7.70 -9.64 1.55
C SER A 80 -7.98 -8.13 1.58
N ARG A 81 -6.94 -7.30 1.68
CA ARG A 81 -7.05 -5.84 1.57
C ARG A 81 -7.57 -5.38 0.21
N VAL A 82 -7.09 -5.97 -0.89
CA VAL A 82 -7.63 -5.64 -2.23
C VAL A 82 -9.11 -5.97 -2.35
N TYR A 83 -9.53 -7.15 -1.88
CA TYR A 83 -10.94 -7.52 -1.87
C TYR A 83 -11.76 -6.62 -0.94
N SER A 84 -11.21 -6.22 0.21
CA SER A 84 -11.82 -5.29 1.15
C SER A 84 -12.09 -3.92 0.51
N ILE A 85 -11.13 -3.39 -0.26
CA ILE A 85 -11.31 -2.14 -1.02
C ILE A 85 -12.51 -2.27 -1.95
N ALA A 86 -12.61 -3.36 -2.70
CA ALA A 86 -13.72 -3.57 -3.63
C ALA A 86 -15.08 -3.62 -2.92
N ILE A 87 -15.17 -4.33 -1.80
CA ILE A 87 -16.41 -4.44 -1.01
C ILE A 87 -16.75 -3.10 -0.35
N THR A 88 -15.78 -2.42 0.25
CA THR A 88 -15.97 -1.09 0.84
C THR A 88 -16.41 -0.08 -0.20
N PHE A 89 -15.82 -0.10 -1.40
CA PHE A 89 -16.24 0.74 -2.51
C PHE A 89 -17.69 0.48 -2.94
N LEU A 90 -18.10 -0.80 -3.00
CA LEU A 90 -19.49 -1.16 -3.30
C LEU A 90 -20.46 -0.61 -2.25
N MET A 91 -20.09 -0.67 -0.96
CA MET A 91 -20.90 -0.09 0.12
C MET A 91 -20.95 1.43 0.05
N VAL A 92 -19.81 2.10 -0.21
CA VAL A 92 -19.74 3.54 -0.42
C VAL A 92 -20.65 3.95 -1.58
N LEU A 93 -20.60 3.22 -2.70
CA LEU A 93 -21.45 3.49 -3.87
C LEU A 93 -22.93 3.40 -3.51
N GLY A 94 -23.34 2.34 -2.80
CA GLY A 94 -24.72 2.18 -2.34
C GLY A 94 -25.19 3.37 -1.49
N VAL A 95 -24.43 3.73 -0.45
CA VAL A 95 -24.82 4.84 0.42
C VAL A 95 -24.77 6.18 -0.33
N SER A 96 -23.82 6.35 -1.26
CA SER A 96 -23.70 7.56 -2.09
C SER A 96 -24.96 7.80 -2.93
N ILE A 97 -25.52 6.74 -3.51
CA ILE A 97 -26.75 6.83 -4.30
C ILE A 97 -27.90 7.29 -3.41
N SER A 98 -28.11 6.65 -2.25
CA SER A 98 -29.15 7.06 -1.30
C SER A 98 -29.01 8.53 -0.93
N VAL A 99 -27.79 8.97 -0.60
CA VAL A 99 -27.50 10.36 -0.23
C VAL A 99 -27.72 11.33 -1.40
N ALA A 100 -27.37 10.94 -2.63
CA ALA A 100 -27.47 11.81 -3.80
C ALA A 100 -28.91 12.03 -4.28
N TYR A 101 -29.78 11.00 -4.14
CA TYR A 101 -31.18 11.08 -4.56
C TYR A 101 -32.13 11.55 -3.45
N SER A 102 -31.64 11.62 -2.21
CA SER A 102 -32.43 12.10 -1.07
C SER A 102 -32.46 13.61 -0.98
N LYS A 103 -33.58 14.16 -0.50
CA LYS A 103 -33.65 15.57 -0.12
C LYS A 103 -32.75 15.79 1.09
N VAL A 104 -31.89 16.81 1.03
CA VAL A 104 -31.00 17.16 2.15
C VAL A 104 -31.84 17.48 3.39
N GLY A 105 -31.68 16.69 4.45
CA GLY A 105 -32.44 16.81 5.69
C GLY A 105 -31.81 16.02 6.84
N MET A 106 -32.24 16.33 8.07
CA MET A 106 -31.73 15.67 9.29
C MET A 106 -32.05 14.18 9.34
N GLU A 107 -33.06 13.73 8.60
CA GLU A 107 -33.44 12.32 8.45
C GLU A 107 -32.28 11.49 7.86
N MET A 108 -31.44 12.11 7.02
CA MET A 108 -30.28 11.49 6.38
C MET A 108 -29.00 11.57 7.24
N ALA A 109 -29.05 12.17 8.44
CA ALA A 109 -27.86 12.41 9.25
C ALA A 109 -27.07 11.13 9.54
N VAL A 110 -27.77 10.02 9.80
CA VAL A 110 -27.15 8.72 10.02
C VAL A 110 -26.44 8.22 8.76
N GLU A 111 -27.06 8.37 7.59
CA GLU A 111 -26.44 7.95 6.31
C GLU A 111 -25.21 8.77 5.97
N TYR A 112 -25.20 10.08 6.24
CA TYR A 112 -23.99 10.90 6.08
C TYR A 112 -22.85 10.44 7.00
N ILE A 113 -23.16 10.09 8.26
CA ILE A 113 -22.17 9.57 9.20
C ILE A 113 -21.62 8.23 8.72
N ILE A 114 -22.50 7.31 8.30
CA ILE A 114 -22.09 6.00 7.76
C ILE A 114 -21.25 6.17 6.50
N PHE A 115 -21.65 7.05 5.59
CA PHE A 115 -20.91 7.38 4.38
C PHE A 115 -19.49 7.88 4.70
N LEU A 116 -19.35 8.82 5.64
CA LEU A 116 -18.06 9.36 6.02
C LEU A 116 -17.16 8.31 6.67
N LEU A 117 -17.72 7.46 7.54
CA LEU A 117 -16.98 6.35 8.16
C LEU A 117 -16.53 5.30 7.13
N LEU A 118 -17.35 5.01 6.12
CA LEU A 118 -16.98 4.14 5.01
C LEU A 118 -15.87 4.76 4.13
N LEU A 119 -15.86 6.07 3.94
CA LEU A 119 -14.75 6.76 3.26
C LEU A 119 -13.45 6.69 4.06
N VAL A 120 -13.52 6.90 5.38
CA VAL A 120 -12.36 6.76 6.26
C VAL A 120 -11.80 5.34 6.19
N LEU A 121 -12.67 4.33 6.19
CA LEU A 121 -12.30 2.93 6.00
C LEU A 121 -11.59 2.71 4.65
N LEU A 122 -12.17 3.21 3.56
CA LEU A 122 -11.59 3.09 2.22
C LEU A 122 -10.20 3.74 2.12
N VAL A 123 -10.04 4.94 2.68
CA VAL A 123 -8.75 5.65 2.71
C VAL A 123 -7.71 4.87 3.52
N SER A 124 -8.13 4.30 4.66
CA SER A 124 -7.26 3.45 5.48
C SER A 124 -6.77 2.23 4.71
N ASP A 125 -7.64 1.58 3.93
CA ASP A 125 -7.28 0.41 3.13
C ASP A 125 -6.37 0.73 1.96
N VAL A 126 -6.54 1.91 1.33
CA VAL A 126 -5.74 2.33 0.17
C VAL A 126 -4.36 2.84 0.58
N LYS A 127 -4.23 3.45 1.76
CA LYS A 127 -2.98 4.08 2.24
C LYS A 127 -1.74 3.16 2.16
N PRO A 128 -1.79 1.88 2.58
CA PRO A 128 -0.67 0.95 2.43
C PRO A 128 -0.27 0.70 0.97
N PHE A 129 -1.20 0.68 0.03
CA PHE A 129 -0.90 0.45 -1.39
C PHE A 129 -0.19 1.65 -2.02
N ILE A 130 -0.62 2.88 -1.68
CA ILE A 130 0.06 4.10 -2.14
C ILE A 130 1.48 4.16 -1.56
N ALA A 131 1.64 3.82 -0.27
CA ALA A 131 2.96 3.72 0.35
C ALA A 131 3.84 2.67 -0.35
N LYS A 132 3.28 1.51 -0.71
CA LYS A 132 3.98 0.43 -1.43
C LYS A 132 4.32 0.79 -2.88
N GLN A 133 3.49 1.56 -3.58
CA GLN A 133 3.79 2.03 -4.94
C GLN A 133 4.92 3.05 -4.98
N ARG A 134 5.04 3.94 -3.98
CA ARG A 134 6.21 4.81 -3.80
C ARG A 134 7.52 4.02 -3.57
N MET A 135 7.43 2.73 -3.22
CA MET A 135 8.58 1.86 -3.03
C MET A 135 8.98 1.10 -4.30
N ILE A 136 8.23 1.15 -5.41
CA ILE A 136 8.64 0.53 -6.69
C ILE A 136 9.83 1.32 -7.23
N PRO A 137 11.05 0.74 -7.29
CA PRO A 137 12.20 1.42 -7.85
C PRO A 137 11.95 1.62 -9.35
N HIS A 138 12.17 2.82 -9.87
CA HIS A 138 12.58 2.93 -11.27
C HIS A 138 13.84 2.08 -11.44
N PRO A 139 14.00 1.32 -12.54
CA PRO A 139 15.18 0.48 -12.72
C PRO A 139 16.41 1.39 -12.86
N THR A 140 17.11 1.61 -11.74
CA THR A 140 18.41 2.23 -11.73
C THR A 140 19.42 1.21 -12.21
N LEU A 141 20.20 1.64 -13.20
CA LEU A 141 21.23 0.88 -13.89
C LEU A 141 22.25 0.39 -12.86
N SER A 142 22.13 -0.88 -12.43
CA SER A 142 23.09 -1.51 -11.52
C SER A 142 24.44 -1.64 -12.23
N ARG A 143 25.36 -0.72 -11.92
CA ARG A 143 26.74 -0.75 -12.41
C ARG A 143 27.57 -1.50 -11.38
N ASP A 144 27.88 -2.77 -11.67
CA ASP A 144 28.74 -3.62 -10.87
C ASP A 144 30.13 -2.96 -10.67
N PHE A 145 30.37 -2.42 -9.48
CA PHE A 145 31.72 -2.09 -9.03
C PHE A 145 32.38 -3.34 -8.46
N SER A 146 32.96 -4.16 -9.33
CA SER A 146 33.99 -5.10 -8.89
C SER A 146 35.24 -4.30 -8.50
N LYS A 147 35.41 -4.00 -7.21
CA LYS A 147 36.70 -3.56 -6.66
C LYS A 147 37.46 -4.79 -6.15
N SER A 148 38.44 -5.16 -6.95
CA SER A 148 39.62 -5.94 -6.57
C SER A 148 40.19 -5.46 -5.24
N GLY A 149 40.20 -6.35 -4.26
CA GLY A 149 40.83 -6.16 -2.95
C GLY A 149 41.07 -7.51 -2.32
N ARG A 150 42.26 -8.09 -2.59
CA ARG A 150 42.74 -9.34 -2.00
C ARG A 150 42.57 -9.35 -0.48
N ARG A 151 41.80 -10.30 0.04
CA ARG A 151 42.06 -11.01 1.31
C ARG A 151 41.43 -12.40 1.27
N LYS A 152 42.17 -13.32 1.91
CA LYS A 152 42.11 -14.78 1.86
C LYS A 152 40.90 -15.41 2.58
N ASP A 153 40.60 -16.64 2.12
CA ASP A 153 39.88 -17.77 2.76
C ASP A 153 38.36 -17.53 3.02
N VAL A 154 37.40 -18.41 2.73
CA VAL A 154 37.32 -19.88 2.83
C VAL A 154 36.31 -20.40 1.79
N SER A 155 36.62 -21.53 1.17
CA SER A 155 35.74 -22.29 0.27
C SER A 155 34.52 -22.87 1.02
N GLY A 156 33.31 -22.64 0.52
CA GLY A 156 32.11 -23.30 1.02
C GLY A 156 30.81 -22.78 0.42
N HIS A 157 30.32 -23.49 -0.62
CA HIS A 157 28.90 -23.66 -0.97
C HIS A 157 27.95 -22.45 -0.99
N ASN A 158 27.52 -22.06 -2.20
CA ASN A 158 26.17 -22.31 -2.74
C ASN A 158 25.82 -21.29 -3.83
N LEU A 159 25.61 -21.79 -5.05
CA LEU A 159 24.79 -21.08 -6.04
C LEU A 159 23.36 -20.99 -5.50
N LYS A 160 22.95 -19.79 -5.09
CA LYS A 160 21.53 -19.41 -5.10
C LYS A 160 21.43 -17.97 -5.55
N SER A 161 20.74 -17.80 -6.67
CA SER A 161 20.32 -16.56 -7.29
C SER A 161 20.01 -15.45 -6.28
N SER A 162 20.84 -14.40 -6.24
CA SER A 162 20.50 -13.18 -5.52
C SER A 162 19.51 -12.36 -6.36
N TYR A 163 18.23 -12.68 -6.22
CA TYR A 163 17.24 -11.61 -6.28
C TYR A 163 17.59 -10.62 -5.18
N TYR A 164 17.84 -9.36 -5.54
CA TYR A 164 18.07 -8.24 -4.62
C TYR A 164 16.95 -8.19 -3.57
N ARG A 165 17.16 -8.82 -2.42
CA ARG A 165 16.43 -8.53 -1.19
C ARG A 165 17.11 -7.31 -0.60
N VAL A 166 16.45 -6.15 -0.69
CA VAL A 166 16.64 -5.10 0.32
C VAL A 166 16.06 -5.66 1.62
N SER A 167 16.84 -6.47 2.32
CA SER A 167 16.58 -6.87 3.70
C SER A 167 17.44 -5.96 4.55
N SER A 168 17.01 -4.72 4.68
CA SER A 168 17.70 -3.72 5.48
C SER A 168 16.75 -3.38 6.62
N ASP A 169 17.06 -3.90 7.81
CA ASP A 169 16.29 -3.70 9.04
C ASP A 169 16.19 -2.20 9.41
N LEU A 170 16.92 -1.33 8.71
CA LEU A 170 16.81 0.13 8.74
C LEU A 170 15.39 0.64 8.47
N VAL A 171 14.53 -0.13 7.78
CA VAL A 171 13.10 0.19 7.56
C VAL A 171 12.31 0.29 8.87
N LEU A 172 12.83 -0.28 9.97
CA LEU A 172 12.19 -0.27 11.28
C LEU A 172 12.40 1.04 12.05
N ILE A 173 13.25 1.95 11.56
CA ILE A 173 13.54 3.22 12.23
C ILE A 173 12.49 4.25 11.82
N ASP A 174 11.82 4.82 12.83
CA ASP A 174 10.78 5.83 12.63
C ASP A 174 11.40 7.09 11.99
N ASP A 175 10.70 7.67 11.01
CA ASP A 175 11.15 8.82 10.19
C ASP A 175 12.29 8.54 9.18
N MET A 176 12.68 7.28 8.95
CA MET A 176 13.64 6.94 7.90
C MET A 176 12.95 6.47 6.62
N ASP A 177 12.98 7.32 5.59
CA ASP A 177 12.41 6.98 4.29
C ASP A 177 13.36 6.15 3.43
N LYS A 178 12.83 5.69 2.29
CA LYS A 178 13.56 4.85 1.35
C LYS A 178 14.78 5.55 0.74
N GLU A 179 14.71 6.86 0.51
CA GLU A 179 15.81 7.64 -0.09
C GLU A 179 17.00 7.70 0.88
N HIS A 180 16.73 7.92 2.17
CA HIS A 180 17.75 7.84 3.21
C HIS A 180 18.36 6.44 3.31
N ILE A 181 17.55 5.37 3.21
CA ILE A 181 18.05 3.98 3.24
C ILE A 181 18.91 3.65 2.02
N GLU A 182 18.54 4.14 0.83
CA GLU A 182 19.35 3.94 -0.38
C GLU A 182 20.70 4.64 -0.27
N ILE A 183 20.72 5.89 0.19
CA ILE A 183 21.98 6.62 0.39
C ILE A 183 22.83 5.95 1.48
N LEU A 184 22.23 5.47 2.57
CA LEU A 184 22.94 4.71 3.60
C LEU A 184 23.57 3.43 3.02
N ASN A 185 22.83 2.68 2.21
CA ASN A 185 23.34 1.48 1.56
C ASN A 185 24.49 1.78 0.59
N ASP A 186 24.41 2.89 -0.15
CA ASP A 186 25.44 3.36 -1.08
C ASP A 186 26.72 3.79 -0.35
N ILE A 187 26.60 4.34 0.86
CA ILE A 187 27.71 4.69 1.75
C ILE A 187 28.23 3.46 2.53
N GLY A 188 27.55 2.32 2.44
CA GLY A 188 27.97 1.02 2.98
C GLY A 188 27.31 0.61 4.30
N ILE A 189 26.26 1.31 4.73
CA ILE A 189 25.49 1.06 5.96
C ILE A 189 24.26 0.24 5.58
N ARG A 190 24.17 -1.01 6.04
CA ARG A 190 23.17 -1.97 5.56
C ARG A 190 22.24 -2.51 6.65
N SER A 191 22.57 -2.25 7.91
CA SER A 191 21.83 -2.75 9.07
C SER A 191 21.68 -1.69 10.16
N VAL A 192 20.71 -1.89 11.05
CA VAL A 192 20.50 -1.04 12.23
C VAL A 192 21.74 -1.05 13.13
N ASP A 193 22.43 -2.18 13.23
CA ASP A 193 23.66 -2.29 14.01
C ASP A 193 24.80 -1.45 13.43
N ASP A 194 24.93 -1.37 12.10
CA ASP A 194 25.90 -0.49 11.44
C ASP A 194 25.60 0.98 11.75
N LEU A 195 24.32 1.36 11.69
CA LEU A 195 23.88 2.73 11.94
C LEU A 195 24.02 3.12 13.42
N ALA A 196 23.72 2.21 14.35
CA ALA A 196 23.76 2.46 15.78
C ALA A 196 25.18 2.73 16.32
N ASN A 197 26.21 2.25 15.61
CA ASN A 197 27.62 2.41 15.98
C ASN A 197 28.33 3.59 15.30
N LEU A 198 27.59 4.43 14.57
CA LEU A 198 28.15 5.57 13.83
C LEU A 198 27.98 6.90 14.56
N ASP A 199 28.93 7.80 14.32
CA ASP A 199 28.85 9.19 14.77
C ASP A 199 28.00 10.01 13.78
N ALA A 200 27.00 10.71 14.29
CA ALA A 200 26.06 11.50 13.46
C ALA A 200 26.77 12.61 12.66
N SER A 201 27.79 13.26 13.21
CA SER A 201 28.53 14.32 12.52
C SER A 201 29.35 13.75 11.35
N LYS A 202 29.89 12.55 11.54
CA LYS A 202 30.62 11.82 10.50
C LYS A 202 29.68 11.38 9.39
N LEU A 203 28.51 10.85 9.75
CA LEU A 203 27.50 10.42 8.78
C LEU A 203 27.06 11.59 7.90
N VAL A 204 26.69 12.73 8.49
CA VAL A 204 26.29 13.93 7.72
C VAL A 204 27.39 14.40 6.75
N LYS A 205 28.65 14.26 7.13
CA LYS A 205 29.79 14.59 6.26
C LYS A 205 29.90 13.61 5.09
N ASP A 206 29.75 12.32 5.35
CA ASP A 206 29.79 11.28 4.32
C ASP A 206 28.64 11.44 3.31
N PHE A 207 27.43 11.83 3.79
CA PHE A 207 26.30 12.22 2.94
C PHE A 207 26.63 13.39 2.01
N ARG A 208 27.22 14.47 2.54
CA ARG A 208 27.59 15.64 1.72
C ARG A 208 28.61 15.29 0.65
N ASN A 209 29.60 14.46 0.99
CA ASN A 209 30.61 14.01 0.03
C ASN A 209 29.97 13.17 -1.10
N TYR A 210 29.07 12.27 -0.76
CA TYR A 210 28.35 11.45 -1.75
C TYR A 210 27.54 12.30 -2.74
N ILE A 211 26.80 13.29 -2.24
CA ILE A 211 26.03 14.22 -3.09
C ILE A 211 26.96 15.02 -4.02
N GLN A 212 28.09 15.50 -3.50
CA GLN A 212 29.08 16.23 -4.29
C GLN A 212 29.68 15.37 -5.42
N GLU A 213 29.95 14.09 -5.15
CA GLU A 213 30.43 13.15 -6.16
C GLU A 213 29.39 12.86 -7.23
N LEU A 214 28.11 12.72 -6.85
CA LEU A 214 27.00 12.57 -7.78
C LEU A 214 26.83 13.80 -8.69
N GLU A 215 26.88 15.00 -8.11
CA GLU A 215 26.77 16.26 -8.86
C GLU A 215 27.94 16.42 -9.86
N ASN A 216 29.15 16.04 -9.45
CA ASN A 216 30.32 15.99 -10.33
C ASN A 216 30.19 14.92 -11.43
N ALA A 217 29.58 13.77 -11.15
CA ALA A 217 29.37 12.72 -12.15
C ALA A 217 28.34 13.17 -13.21
N VAL A 218 27.24 13.80 -12.77
CA VAL A 218 26.17 14.31 -13.64
C VAL A 218 26.65 15.49 -14.50
N SER A 219 27.40 16.42 -13.92
CA SER A 219 27.96 17.55 -14.68
C SER A 219 28.98 17.14 -15.75
N ASN A 220 29.62 15.98 -15.60
CA ASN A 220 30.55 15.40 -16.58
C ASN A 220 29.86 14.52 -17.66
N LEU A 221 28.52 14.45 -17.67
CA LEU A 221 27.76 13.83 -18.75
C LEU A 221 27.54 14.84 -19.87
N THR A 222 28.10 14.53 -21.04
CA THR A 222 27.83 15.25 -22.30
C THR A 222 26.99 14.39 -23.23
N GLU A 223 26.28 15.05 -24.14
CA GLU A 223 25.44 14.40 -25.15
C GLU A 223 26.22 13.35 -25.97
N ASP A 224 27.42 13.70 -26.45
CA ASP A 224 28.33 12.79 -27.17
C ASP A 224 28.65 11.50 -26.40
N LYS A 225 28.78 11.60 -25.07
CA LYS A 225 29.14 10.47 -24.20
C LYS A 225 27.96 9.52 -24.04
N ILE A 226 26.74 10.07 -24.00
CA ILE A 226 25.49 9.32 -23.94
C ILE A 226 25.22 8.65 -25.30
N GLU A 227 25.40 9.36 -26.40
CA GLU A 227 25.28 8.79 -27.75
C GLU A 227 26.22 7.60 -27.95
N GLY A 228 27.48 7.72 -27.53
CA GLY A 228 28.44 6.62 -27.57
C GLY A 228 27.98 5.38 -26.77
N TRP A 229 27.32 5.56 -25.61
CA TRP A 229 26.75 4.45 -24.85
C TRP A 229 25.57 3.80 -25.58
N ILE A 230 24.70 4.61 -26.20
CA ILE A 230 23.54 4.13 -26.96
C ILE A 230 24.00 3.32 -28.18
N GLU A 231 25.01 3.79 -28.92
CA GLU A 231 25.55 3.07 -30.06
C GLU A 231 26.21 1.75 -29.65
N THR A 232 26.97 1.76 -28.55
CA THR A 232 27.57 0.54 -27.99
C THR A 232 26.51 -0.47 -27.59
N ALA A 233 25.42 -0.02 -26.95
CA ALA A 233 24.31 -0.89 -26.57
C ALA A 233 23.60 -1.49 -27.79
N LYS A 234 23.36 -0.70 -28.85
CA LYS A 234 22.80 -1.18 -30.13
C LYS A 234 23.69 -2.24 -30.78
N SER A 235 25.01 -2.04 -30.75
CA SER A 235 26.00 -3.01 -31.26
C SER A 235 25.91 -4.35 -30.53
N LEU A 236 25.89 -4.34 -29.20
CA LEU A 236 25.81 -5.55 -28.37
C LEU A 236 24.51 -6.33 -28.57
N ILE A 237 23.39 -5.65 -28.79
CA ILE A 237 22.09 -6.28 -29.11
C ILE A 237 22.17 -6.98 -30.47
N ASN A 238 22.68 -6.29 -31.48
CA ASN A 238 22.84 -6.84 -32.82
C ASN A 238 23.77 -8.06 -32.85
N GLU A 239 24.83 -8.05 -32.04
CA GLU A 239 25.77 -9.16 -31.94
C GLU A 239 25.12 -10.38 -31.26
N ARG A 240 24.40 -10.17 -30.14
CA ARG A 240 23.61 -11.21 -29.48
C ARG A 240 22.60 -11.86 -30.42
N ASP A 241 21.90 -11.05 -31.21
CA ASP A 241 20.85 -11.53 -32.11
C ASP A 241 21.44 -12.28 -33.34
N ARG A 242 22.68 -11.96 -33.76
CA ARG A 242 23.42 -12.79 -34.73
C ARG A 242 23.77 -14.17 -34.16
N PHE A 243 24.26 -14.24 -32.93
CA PHE A 243 24.59 -15.52 -32.28
C PHE A 243 23.37 -16.40 -32.00
N ARG A 244 22.16 -15.82 -31.97
CA ARG A 244 20.92 -16.54 -31.74
C ARG A 244 20.27 -17.10 -33.02
N ASN A 245 20.67 -16.57 -34.18
CA ASN A 245 20.11 -16.91 -35.50
C ASN A 245 21.11 -17.66 -36.42
N ALA A 246 22.30 -17.99 -35.89
CA ALA A 246 23.29 -18.87 -36.51
C ALA A 246 23.19 -20.28 -35.92
#